data_AF-A0A401VUU5-F1
#
_entry.id   AF-A0A401VUU5-F1
#
_cell.length_a   1.000
_cell.length_b   1.000
_cell.length_c   1.000
_cell.angle_alpha   90.00
_cell.angle_beta   90.00
_cell.angle_gamma   90.00
#
_symmetry.space_group_name_H-M   'P 1'
#
loop_
_entity.id
_entity.type
_entity.pdbx_description
1 polymer ?
#
loop_
_entity_poly.entity_id
_entity_poly.type
_entity_poly.pdbx_seq_one_letter_code
_entity_poly.pdbx_strand_id
1 'polypeptide(L)'
;MSDEALFRSADLIEPGDLVLYHGSIPTHHGLWIALPCRCGNCAAFDQLGFPMIRFALADPWGELPGPHHVRRTSLTRSAACG
;
A
#
# COMPACT_ATOMS: atom_id res chain seq x y z
N MET A 1 -11.89 -23.95 -9.28
CA MET A 1 -11.06 -22.81 -8.85
C MET A 1 -10.37 -23.27 -7.58
N SER A 2 -9.03 -23.38 -7.59
CA SER A 2 -8.26 -23.92 -6.47
C SER A 2 -8.12 -22.91 -5.34
N ASP A 3 -8.13 -23.37 -4.09
CA ASP A 3 -8.03 -22.54 -2.87
C ASP A 3 -6.78 -21.63 -2.86
N GLU A 4 -5.74 -21.99 -3.61
CA GLU A 4 -4.52 -21.20 -3.74
C GLU A 4 -4.73 -19.87 -4.49
N ALA A 5 -5.67 -19.81 -5.43
CA ALA A 5 -6.01 -18.55 -6.11
C ALA A 5 -6.70 -17.58 -5.14
N LEU A 6 -7.56 -18.09 -4.25
CA LEU A 6 -8.23 -17.31 -3.21
C LEU A 6 -7.23 -16.82 -2.14
N PHE A 7 -6.24 -17.65 -1.78
CA PHE A 7 -5.16 -17.25 -0.89
C PHE A 7 -4.27 -16.14 -1.47
N ARG A 8 -3.93 -16.20 -2.77
CA ARG A 8 -3.17 -15.12 -3.42
C ARG A 8 -3.95 -13.82 -3.53
N SER A 9 -5.27 -13.90 -3.69
CA SER A 9 -6.18 -12.74 -3.65
C SER A 9 -6.25 -12.09 -2.26
N ALA A 10 -6.15 -12.88 -1.19
CA ALA A 10 -6.17 -12.36 0.18
C ALA A 10 -4.91 -11.52 0.52
N ASP A 11 -3.79 -11.78 -0.16
CA ASP A 11 -2.55 -11.04 -0.05
C ASP A 11 -2.45 -9.83 -1.01
N LEU A 12 -3.47 -9.57 -1.84
CA LEU A 12 -3.49 -8.34 -2.62
C LEU A 12 -3.87 -7.16 -1.71
N ILE A 13 -3.04 -6.12 -1.74
CA ILE A 13 -3.35 -4.82 -1.16
C ILE A 13 -3.83 -3.96 -2.32
N GLU A 14 -5.08 -3.51 -2.25
CA GLU A 14 -5.68 -2.63 -3.23
C GLU A 14 -5.66 -1.17 -2.74
N PRO A 15 -5.67 -0.20 -3.68
CA PRO A 15 -5.94 1.19 -3.33
C PRO A 15 -7.21 1.35 -2.48
N GLY A 16 -7.08 2.01 -1.33
CA GLY A 16 -8.15 2.21 -0.35
C GLY A 16 -8.14 1.22 0.81
N ASP A 17 -7.35 0.14 0.74
CA ASP A 17 -7.22 -0.79 1.86
C ASP A 17 -6.57 -0.13 3.08
N LEU A 18 -7.08 -0.49 4.26
CA LEU A 18 -6.41 -0.23 5.53
C LEU A 18 -5.23 -1.19 5.67
N VAL A 19 -4.03 -0.64 5.92
CA VAL A 19 -2.78 -1.40 5.98
C VAL A 19 -1.98 -1.04 7.23
N LEU A 20 -1.24 -2.03 7.74
CA LEU A 20 -0.20 -1.81 8.74
C LEU A 20 1.14 -1.57 8.03
N TYR A 21 1.76 -0.42 8.25
CA TYR A 21 3.09 -0.11 7.76
C TYR A 21 4.17 -0.55 8.75
N HIS A 22 5.15 -1.30 8.24
CA HIS A 22 6.31 -1.81 8.98
C HIS A 22 7.62 -1.62 8.20
N GLY A 23 7.68 -0.58 7.35
CA GLY A 23 8.84 -0.30 6.50
C GLY A 23 10.01 0.38 7.23
N SER A 24 10.86 1.04 6.45
CA SER A 24 12.14 1.58 6.93
C SER A 24 12.05 2.86 7.76
N ILE A 25 10.86 3.45 7.96
CA ILE A 25 10.68 4.69 8.74
C ILE A 25 9.88 4.34 10.02
N PRO A 26 10.55 3.99 11.14
CA PRO A 26 9.89 3.48 12.34
C PRO A 26 8.88 4.44 12.96
N THR A 27 9.13 5.75 12.88
CA THR A 27 8.23 6.79 13.40
C THR A 27 6.88 6.85 12.70
N HIS A 28 6.74 6.21 11.53
CA HIS A 28 5.49 6.13 10.78
C HIS A 28 4.87 4.74 10.84
N HIS A 29 5.44 3.79 11.60
CA HIS A 29 4.82 2.48 11.80
C HIS A 29 3.41 2.65 12.40
N GLY A 30 2.45 1.90 11.88
CA GLY A 30 1.05 2.06 12.28
C GLY A 30 0.07 1.82 11.14
N LEU A 31 -1.19 2.21 11.37
CA LEU A 31 -2.29 2.02 10.44
C LEU A 31 -2.40 3.20 9.47
N TRP A 32 -2.57 2.88 8.18
CA TRP A 32 -2.67 3.86 7.10
C TRP A 32 -3.65 3.38 6.02
N ILE A 33 -4.16 4.31 5.23
CA ILE A 33 -4.84 3.98 3.96
C ILE A 33 -3.81 3.88 2.85
N ALA A 34 -3.79 2.76 2.14
CA ALA A 34 -2.93 2.55 1.00
C ALA A 34 -3.49 3.27 -0.24
N LEU A 35 -2.79 4.26 -0.77
CA LEU A 35 -3.16 4.96 -2.01
C LEU A 35 -2.10 4.70 -3.09
N PRO A 36 -2.42 4.79 -4.39
CA PRO A 36 -1.41 4.65 -5.44
C PRO A 36 -0.36 5.75 -5.29
N CYS A 37 0.92 5.39 -5.36
CA CYS A 37 1.98 6.40 -5.35
C CYS A 37 1.98 7.18 -6.68
N ARG A 38 1.81 8.50 -6.60
CA ARG A 38 1.81 9.40 -7.76
C ARG A 38 3.09 10.24 -7.89
N CYS A 39 4.21 9.77 -7.34
CA CYS A 39 5.48 10.46 -7.54
C CYS A 39 5.88 10.40 -9.03
N GLY A 40 6.70 11.35 -9.49
CA GLY A 40 7.10 11.44 -10.90
C GLY A 40 7.72 10.14 -11.44
N ASN A 41 8.48 9.42 -10.60
CA ASN A 41 9.06 8.13 -10.99
C ASN A 41 7.98 7.06 -11.22
N CYS A 42 7.06 6.87 -10.26
CA CYS A 42 5.97 5.89 -10.42
C CYS A 42 5.08 6.23 -11.63
N ALA A 43 4.73 7.51 -11.78
CA ALA A 43 3.94 7.98 -12.92
C ALA A 43 4.64 7.69 -14.27
N ALA A 44 5.96 7.89 -14.35
CA ALA A 44 6.72 7.59 -15.57
C ALA A 44 6.79 6.09 -15.87
N PHE A 45 7.00 5.24 -14.84
CA PHE A 45 7.01 3.79 -15.03
C PHE A 45 5.63 3.24 -15.45
N ASP A 46 4.55 3.79 -14.88
CA ASP A 46 3.19 3.43 -15.28
C ASP A 46 2.92 3.80 -16.76
N GLN A 47 3.35 4.97 -17.21
CA GLN A 47 3.25 5.40 -18.62
C GLN A 47 4.04 4.48 -19.57
N LEU A 48 5.13 3.89 -19.10
CA LEU A 48 5.95 2.93 -19.86
C LEU A 48 5.41 1.50 -19.81
N GLY A 49 4.27 1.25 -19.13
CA GLY A 49 3.66 -0.08 -19.01
C GLY A 49 4.31 -0.98 -17.97
N PHE A 50 5.09 -0.42 -17.03
CA PHE A 50 5.68 -1.14 -15.91
C PHE A 50 5.01 -0.73 -14.60
N PRO A 51 3.80 -1.23 -14.28
CA PRO A 51 3.09 -0.84 -13.08
C PRO A 51 3.87 -1.30 -11.84
N MET A 52 4.61 -0.38 -11.24
CA MET A 52 5.21 -0.62 -9.94
C MET A 52 4.14 -0.34 -8.88
N ILE A 53 3.62 -1.40 -8.26
CA ILE A 53 2.65 -1.28 -7.17
C ILE A 53 3.38 -0.73 -5.92
N ARG A 54 3.54 0.59 -5.88
CA ARG A 54 4.00 1.36 -4.73
C ARG A 54 2.86 2.21 -4.22
N PHE A 55 2.87 2.43 -2.92
CA PHE A 55 1.80 3.12 -2.23
C PHE A 55 2.28 4.46 -1.67
N ALA A 56 1.39 5.44 -1.66
CA ALA A 56 1.44 6.52 -0.69
C ALA A 56 0.57 6.12 0.49
N LEU A 57 1.00 6.44 1.71
CA LEU A 57 0.23 6.18 2.90
C LEU A 57 -0.48 7.47 3.33
N ALA A 58 -1.80 7.41 3.37
CA ALA A 58 -2.62 8.49 3.88
C ALA A 58 -3.09 8.16 5.29
N ASP A 59 -2.97 9.12 6.18
CA ASP A 59 -3.58 9.04 7.49
C ASP A 59 -5.11 9.02 7.32
N PRO A 60 -5.84 8.02 7.83
CA PRO A 60 -7.30 7.98 7.79
C PRO A 60 -7.97 9.24 8.36
N TRP A 61 -7.31 9.92 9.31
CA TRP A 61 -7.82 11.12 9.98
C TRP A 61 -7.25 12.43 9.41
N GLY A 62 -6.27 12.35 8.51
CA GLY A 62 -5.67 13.51 7.84
C GLY A 62 -4.80 14.40 8.74
N GLU A 63 -4.32 13.89 9.88
CA GLU A 63 -3.55 14.65 10.87
C GLU A 63 -2.05 14.63 10.54
N LEU A 64 -1.56 13.57 9.90
CA LEU A 64 -0.14 13.36 9.61
C LEU A 64 0.16 13.16 8.12
N PRO A 65 1.22 13.80 7.58
CA PRO A 65 1.75 13.43 6.27
C PRO A 65 2.44 12.07 6.37
N GLY A 66 1.87 11.06 5.71
CA GLY A 66 2.42 9.71 5.71
C GLY A 66 3.56 9.50 4.71
N PRO A 67 4.28 8.37 4.78
CA PRO A 67 5.32 8.05 3.82
C PRO A 67 4.77 8.00 2.39
N HIS A 68 5.42 8.75 1.51
CA HIS A 68 5.19 8.67 0.08
C HIS A 68 6.18 7.67 -0.51
N HIS A 69 5.72 6.72 -1.34
CA HIS A 69 6.54 5.75 -2.08
C HIS A 69 6.98 4.49 -1.30
N VAL A 70 6.00 3.81 -0.72
CA VAL A 70 6.16 2.57 0.06
C VAL A 70 6.03 1.33 -0.83
N ARG A 71 6.89 0.34 -0.61
CA ARG A 71 6.81 -0.97 -1.30
C ARG A 71 5.69 -1.82 -0.71
N ARG A 72 5.02 -2.62 -1.55
CA ARG A 72 4.03 -3.62 -1.10
C ARG A 72 4.56 -4.49 0.05
N THR A 73 5.84 -4.90 0.01
CA THR A 73 6.45 -5.77 1.03
C THR A 73 6.60 -5.12 2.41
N SER A 74 6.47 -3.79 2.50
CA SER A 74 6.51 -3.04 3.77
C SER A 74 5.13 -2.84 4.39
N LEU A 75 4.11 -3.49 3.81
CA LEU A 75 2.71 -3.36 4.20
C LEU A 75 2.12 -4.74 4.47
N THR A 76 1.21 -4.80 5.44
CA THR A 76 0.32 -5.93 5.66
C THR A 76 -1.10 -5.42 5.62
N ARG A 77 -1.99 -6.09 4.87
CA ARG A 77 -3.42 -5.73 4.86
C ARG A 77 -3.99 -5.93 6.25
N SER A 78 -4.69 -4.93 6.77
CA SER A 78 -5.34 -5.05 8.07
C SER A 78 -6.65 -5.83 7.91
N ALA A 79 -6.84 -6.87 8.74
CA ALA A 79 -8.11 -7.59 8.82
C ALA A 79 -9.16 -6.86 9.67
N ALA A 80 -8.86 -5.67 10.19
CA ALA A 80 -9.73 -4.92 11.10
C ALA A 80 -11.02 -4.38 10.44
N CYS A 81 -11.19 -4.58 9.13
CA CYS A 81 -12.43 -4.33 8.40
C CYS A 81 -12.96 -5.67 7.85
N GLY A 82 -13.63 -6.43 8.72
CA GLY A 82 -14.42 -7.62 8.38
C GLY A 82 -15.76 -7.57 9.10
#